data_AF-W2Q203-F1
#
_entry.id   AF-W2Q203-F1
#
_cell.length_a   1.000
_cell.length_b   1.000
_cell.length_c   1.000
_cell.angle_alpha   90.00
_cell.angle_beta   90.00
_cell.angle_gamma   90.00
#
_symmetry.space_group_name_H-M   'P 1'
#
loop_
_entity.id
_entity.type
_entity.pdbx_description
1 polymer ?
#
loop_
_entity_poly.entity_id
_entity_poly.type
_entity_poly.pdbx_seq_one_letter_code
_entity_poly.pdbx_strand_id
1 'polypeptide(L)'
;MRINRWRRSNHLPNAIRTPDRLGDYLVALRNDFVTANSSCRRGLNLSGELSAYEKETRVLLKLASTGRVVDILLRFGRVVESYMEVLSIEMTEEIRQWRGQLDLERRERVELFRDILNDEQRLIEAMGDETQQMELLTLLKYGLTHYEKFLIPEELDVISDVYDRVVSYSDFMLVGDPPSWFLSPSDLVCDQGGIYYLDAVRVSKCETGDILRDRGGDHQSWEDEEEACLRQATVWADLNHPHVAKMLGACHIGKEPFVVHEPAEPLISNRANAQSWEPLLGWALGLQYLHERELGYKNFDDNRLLARHHVTASGVLSGLGLVPVKRRVSASLQRGVSNMFNMRDLAATLPQNHDDAHVHGLHVPTWSVPNDIFAFGLAIYNTRRWVSMYISMLPDMNYEAEGFRKIATMDKLATRAKEVGCTFDLVCFQRARLNDYRWYLYLKETFGSFIHVGQLIFEPKIGEIAGVRLSIPASEARLPTMRLQL
;
A
#
# COMPACT_ATOMS: atom_id res chain seq x y z
N MET A 1 14.85 -5.51 35.45
CA MET A 1 13.45 -6.03 35.33
C MET A 1 12.65 -4.96 34.58
N ARG A 2 12.10 -5.25 33.39
CA ARG A 2 11.37 -4.22 32.60
C ARG A 2 10.07 -3.87 33.34
N ILE A 3 9.90 -2.60 33.72
CA ILE A 3 8.67 -2.11 34.35
C ILE A 3 7.53 -2.35 33.36
N ASN A 4 6.44 -2.98 33.83
CA ASN A 4 5.27 -3.28 32.99
C ASN A 4 4.02 -2.70 33.66
N ARG A 5 3.56 -1.54 33.16
CA ARG A 5 2.36 -0.85 33.65
C ARG A 5 1.06 -1.58 33.35
N TRP A 6 1.07 -2.55 32.44
CA TRP A 6 -0.11 -3.34 32.04
C TRP A 6 -0.41 -4.51 32.98
N ARG A 7 0.33 -4.65 34.09
CA ARG A 7 0.03 -5.66 35.11
C ARG A 7 -1.36 -5.42 35.69
N ARG A 8 -2.10 -6.51 35.91
CA ARG A 8 -3.43 -6.45 36.53
C ARG A 8 -3.43 -5.82 37.92
N SER A 9 -2.30 -5.91 38.63
CA SER A 9 -2.12 -5.34 39.97
C SER A 9 -1.78 -3.84 39.96
N ASN A 10 -1.67 -3.20 38.80
CA ASN A 10 -1.44 -1.77 38.71
C ASN A 10 -2.76 -1.03 38.95
N HIS A 11 -2.89 -0.39 40.12
CA HIS A 11 -4.11 0.21 40.64
C HIS A 11 -3.81 1.55 41.31
N LEU A 12 -4.80 2.43 41.39
CA LEU A 12 -4.69 3.67 42.14
C LEU A 12 -4.72 3.41 43.66
N PRO A 13 -4.11 4.29 44.48
CA PRO A 13 -3.37 5.50 44.11
C PRO A 13 -1.91 5.22 43.66
N ASN A 14 -1.45 3.97 43.76
CA ASN A 14 -0.05 3.59 43.55
C ASN A 14 0.22 3.16 42.09
N ALA A 15 -0.08 4.05 41.15
CA ALA A 15 0.16 3.79 39.74
C ALA A 15 1.65 3.48 39.47
N ILE A 16 1.90 2.43 38.69
CA ILE A 16 3.25 2.07 38.25
C ILE A 16 3.81 3.20 37.39
N ARG A 17 4.90 3.80 37.85
CA ARG A 17 5.64 4.84 37.17
C ARG A 17 6.64 4.25 36.17
N THR A 18 6.41 4.46 34.88
CA THR A 18 7.32 4.05 33.80
C THR A 18 8.42 5.09 33.59
N PRO A 19 9.55 4.74 32.94
CA PRO A 19 10.62 5.70 32.67
C PRO A 19 10.17 6.89 31.80
N ASP A 20 9.25 6.66 30.87
CA ASP A 20 8.75 7.66 29.93
C ASP A 20 7.53 8.46 30.45
N ARG A 21 6.92 7.99 31.55
CA ARG A 21 5.91 8.71 32.37
C ARG A 21 4.58 9.05 31.70
N LEU A 22 4.35 8.73 30.43
CA LEU A 22 3.16 9.21 29.71
C LEU A 22 1.98 8.22 29.74
N GLY A 23 0.93 8.51 30.51
CA GLY A 23 -0.32 7.75 30.58
C GLY A 23 -0.37 6.71 31.71
N ASP A 24 0.53 6.77 32.68
CA ASP A 24 0.64 5.76 33.74
C ASP A 24 -0.59 5.76 34.66
N TYR A 25 -1.08 6.95 35.01
CA TYR A 25 -2.30 7.13 35.78
C TYR A 25 -3.52 6.52 35.09
N LEU A 26 -3.69 6.78 33.78
CA LEU A 26 -4.82 6.27 33.01
C LEU A 26 -4.81 4.73 32.90
N VAL A 27 -3.64 4.10 32.86
CA VAL A 27 -3.55 2.63 32.88
C VAL A 27 -4.00 2.06 34.22
N ALA A 28 -3.60 2.67 35.33
CA ALA A 28 -4.05 2.27 36.66
C ALA A 28 -5.57 2.49 36.83
N LEU A 29 -6.07 3.67 36.43
CA LEU A 29 -7.50 4.01 36.43
C LEU A 29 -8.32 3.01 35.62
N ARG A 30 -7.82 2.63 34.44
CA ARG A 30 -8.43 1.62 33.57
C ARG A 30 -8.54 0.26 34.25
N ASN A 31 -7.54 -0.15 35.03
CA ASN A 31 -7.58 -1.42 35.75
C ASN A 31 -8.58 -1.39 36.91
N ASP A 32 -8.65 -0.29 37.65
CA ASP A 32 -9.65 -0.10 38.71
C ASP A 32 -11.06 -0.19 38.15
N PHE A 33 -11.32 0.55 37.06
CA PHE A 33 -12.62 0.52 36.41
C PHE A 33 -13.00 -0.86 35.87
N VAL A 34 -12.06 -1.55 35.20
CA VAL A 34 -12.32 -2.91 34.67
C VAL A 34 -12.51 -3.94 35.77
N THR A 35 -11.88 -3.76 36.94
CA THR A 35 -12.06 -4.64 38.10
C THR A 35 -13.48 -4.52 38.65
N ALA A 36 -14.02 -3.31 38.72
CA ALA A 36 -15.40 -3.06 39.10
C ALA A 36 -16.41 -3.42 37.98
N ASN A 37 -16.02 -3.26 36.71
CA ASN A 37 -16.91 -3.34 35.55
C ASN A 37 -16.34 -4.25 34.44
N SER A 38 -16.22 -5.54 34.73
CA SER A 38 -15.54 -6.50 33.84
C SER A 38 -16.14 -6.61 32.43
N SER A 39 -17.43 -6.34 32.26
CA SER A 39 -18.13 -6.30 30.96
C SER A 39 -17.58 -5.23 30.01
N CYS A 40 -17.08 -4.12 30.55
CA CYS A 40 -16.56 -2.99 29.76
C CYS A 40 -15.14 -3.22 29.24
N ARG A 41 -14.47 -4.31 29.68
CA ARG A 41 -13.07 -4.59 29.34
C ARG A 41 -12.77 -4.56 27.85
N ARG A 42 -13.69 -5.04 27.01
CA ARG A 42 -13.51 -5.10 25.54
C ARG A 42 -13.44 -3.71 24.90
N GLY A 43 -14.17 -2.73 25.45
CA GLY A 43 -14.19 -1.35 24.94
C GLY A 43 -13.01 -0.49 25.44
N LEU A 44 -12.17 -1.02 26.34
CA LEU A 44 -11.09 -0.27 26.98
C LEU A 44 -9.72 -0.90 26.66
N ASN A 45 -9.38 -0.91 25.37
CA ASN A 45 -8.16 -1.53 24.84
C ASN A 45 -7.00 -0.54 24.68
N LEU A 46 -6.73 0.28 25.70
CA LEU A 46 -5.62 1.24 25.68
C LEU A 46 -4.25 0.58 25.41
N SER A 47 -4.06 -0.66 25.87
CA SER A 47 -2.83 -1.44 25.59
C SER A 47 -2.63 -1.74 24.10
N GLY A 48 -3.73 -1.93 23.36
CA GLY A 48 -3.66 -2.15 21.91
C GLY A 48 -3.29 -0.86 21.18
N GLU A 49 -3.96 0.24 21.54
CA GLU A 49 -3.74 1.56 20.93
C GLU A 49 -2.32 2.10 21.17
N LEU A 50 -1.75 1.84 22.35
CA LEU A 50 -0.37 2.23 22.69
C LEU A 50 0.67 1.18 22.33
N SER A 51 0.30 0.06 21.71
CA SER A 51 1.23 -1.08 21.50
C SER A 51 2.48 -0.73 20.68
N ALA A 52 2.34 0.08 19.63
CA ALA A 52 3.47 0.56 18.82
C ALA A 52 4.41 1.46 19.66
N TYR A 53 3.82 2.38 20.42
CA TYR A 53 4.55 3.29 21.31
C TYR A 53 5.32 2.56 22.42
N GLU A 54 4.73 1.50 22.97
CA GLU A 54 5.36 0.66 24.01
C GLU A 54 6.52 -0.18 23.49
N LYS A 55 6.45 -0.58 22.21
CA LYS A 55 7.50 -1.35 21.54
C LYS A 55 8.68 -0.47 21.16
N GLU A 56 8.45 0.81 20.83
CA GLU A 56 9.52 1.74 20.49
C GLU A 56 10.49 1.90 21.67
N THR A 57 11.78 1.83 21.37
CA THR A 57 12.88 1.93 22.36
C THR A 57 13.66 3.21 22.19
N ARG A 58 13.62 3.83 21.01
CA ARG A 58 14.31 5.08 20.67
C ARG A 58 13.57 6.25 21.30
N VAL A 59 14.26 6.96 22.19
CA VAL A 59 13.67 8.02 23.01
C VAL A 59 13.17 9.20 22.17
N LEU A 60 13.92 9.62 21.14
CA LEU A 60 13.53 10.74 20.28
C LEU A 60 12.34 10.39 19.36
N LEU A 61 12.15 9.13 18.98
CA LEU A 61 10.93 8.73 18.27
C LEU A 61 9.69 8.72 19.17
N LYS A 62 9.87 8.43 20.46
CA LYS A 62 8.80 8.64 21.45
C LYS A 62 8.47 10.11 21.63
N LEU A 63 9.45 11.01 21.53
CA LEU A 63 9.21 12.45 21.50
C LEU A 63 8.36 12.83 20.28
N ALA A 64 8.74 12.38 19.08
CA ALA A 64 8.00 12.63 17.85
C ALA A 64 6.54 12.13 17.91
N SER A 65 6.29 11.06 18.67
CA SER A 65 4.94 10.49 18.85
C SER A 65 4.09 11.17 19.93
N THR A 66 4.60 12.20 20.63
CA THR A 66 3.95 12.79 21.82
C THR A 66 2.52 13.24 21.54
N GLY A 67 2.29 14.05 20.51
CA GLY A 67 0.96 14.59 20.21
C GLY A 67 -0.06 13.50 19.92
N ARG A 68 0.34 12.46 19.17
CA ARG A 68 -0.49 11.27 18.88
C ARG A 68 -0.84 10.50 20.14
N VAL A 69 0.14 10.23 21.01
CA VAL A 69 -0.09 9.49 22.26
C VAL A 69 -0.97 10.28 23.21
N VAL A 70 -0.78 11.59 23.30
CA VAL A 70 -1.64 12.48 24.10
C VAL A 70 -3.07 12.46 23.56
N ASP A 71 -3.28 12.51 22.24
CA ASP A 71 -4.62 12.37 21.65
C ASP A 71 -5.28 11.04 22.03
N ILE A 72 -4.56 9.92 21.93
CA ILE A 72 -5.04 8.60 22.36
C ILE A 72 -5.45 8.62 23.83
N LEU A 73 -4.60 9.16 24.72
CA LEU A 73 -4.87 9.22 26.16
C LEU A 73 -6.06 10.13 26.48
N LEU A 74 -6.18 11.27 25.81
CA LEU A 74 -7.31 12.18 25.97
C LEU A 74 -8.62 11.58 25.48
N ARG A 75 -8.61 10.88 24.34
CA ARG A 75 -9.76 10.12 23.83
C ARG A 75 -10.15 9.02 24.81
N PHE A 76 -9.18 8.25 25.29
CA PHE A 76 -9.40 7.17 26.22
C PHE A 76 -10.01 7.65 27.55
N GLY A 77 -9.47 8.73 28.13
CA GLY A 77 -10.03 9.32 29.35
C GLY A 77 -11.50 9.74 29.17
N ARG A 78 -11.85 10.36 28.03
CA ARG A 78 -13.25 10.68 27.68
C ARG A 78 -14.12 9.43 27.55
N VAL A 79 -13.60 8.34 26.97
CA VAL A 79 -14.33 7.07 26.89
C VAL A 79 -14.66 6.55 28.29
N VAL A 80 -13.70 6.58 29.22
CA VAL A 80 -13.94 6.17 30.62
C VAL A 80 -15.02 7.04 31.27
N GLU A 81 -14.98 8.37 31.08
CA GLU A 81 -16.02 9.29 31.58
C GLU A 81 -17.40 8.96 31.01
N SER A 82 -17.49 8.72 29.69
CA SER A 82 -18.75 8.33 29.04
C SER A 82 -19.30 7.02 29.60
N TYR A 83 -18.44 6.04 29.92
CA TYR A 83 -18.87 4.82 30.58
C TYR A 83 -19.49 5.08 31.96
N MET A 84 -18.92 5.99 32.75
CA MET A 84 -19.48 6.34 34.06
C MET A 84 -20.88 6.95 33.92
N GLU A 85 -21.03 7.87 32.98
CA GLU A 85 -22.30 8.54 32.70
C GLU A 85 -23.37 7.53 32.24
N VAL A 86 -23.06 6.71 31.23
CA VAL A 86 -24.00 5.72 30.67
C VAL A 86 -24.39 4.65 31.69
N LEU A 87 -23.45 4.22 32.54
CA LEU A 87 -23.71 3.22 33.57
C LEU A 87 -24.27 3.82 34.87
N SER A 88 -24.47 5.15 34.92
CA SER A 88 -24.91 5.86 36.13
C SER A 88 -24.03 5.58 37.36
N ILE A 89 -22.72 5.45 37.13
CA ILE A 89 -21.72 5.28 38.18
C ILE A 89 -21.30 6.66 38.69
N GLU A 90 -21.22 6.82 40.01
CA GLU A 90 -20.74 8.06 40.62
C GLU A 90 -19.32 8.38 40.13
N MET A 91 -19.13 9.60 39.63
CA MET A 91 -17.82 10.08 39.23
C MET A 91 -16.91 10.16 40.47
N THR A 92 -15.85 9.37 40.51
CA THR A 92 -14.92 9.38 41.64
C THR A 92 -13.89 10.50 41.49
N GLU A 93 -13.21 10.87 42.58
CA GLU A 93 -12.19 11.92 42.52
C GLU A 93 -10.98 11.50 41.67
N GLU A 94 -10.66 10.21 41.63
CA GLU A 94 -9.66 9.62 40.76
C GLU A 94 -9.94 9.89 39.28
N ILE A 95 -11.20 9.77 38.87
CA ILE A 95 -11.57 10.09 37.50
C ILE A 95 -11.54 11.61 37.29
N ARG A 96 -12.07 12.42 38.22
CA ARG A 96 -12.04 13.89 38.03
C ARG A 96 -10.64 14.46 37.82
N GLN A 97 -9.63 13.88 38.47
CA GLN A 97 -8.26 14.36 38.40
C GLN A 97 -7.40 13.78 37.26
N TRP A 98 -7.90 12.82 36.46
CA TRP A 98 -7.05 12.12 35.48
C TRP A 98 -6.37 13.08 34.49
N ARG A 99 -7.02 14.19 34.10
CA ARG A 99 -6.43 15.23 33.24
C ARG A 99 -5.26 15.92 33.92
N GLY A 100 -5.42 16.32 35.18
CA GLY A 100 -4.36 16.97 35.94
C GLY A 100 -3.16 16.05 36.18
N GLN A 101 -3.41 14.75 36.35
CA GLN A 101 -2.34 13.74 36.44
C GLN A 101 -1.63 13.55 35.10
N LEU A 102 -2.35 13.53 33.99
CA LEU A 102 -1.75 13.50 32.65
C LEU A 102 -0.91 14.77 32.39
N ASP A 103 -1.37 15.95 32.79
CA ASP A 103 -0.61 17.19 32.63
C ASP A 103 0.65 17.23 33.50
N LEU A 104 0.62 16.61 34.69
CA LEU A 104 1.80 16.43 35.52
C LEU A 104 2.80 15.49 34.85
N GLU A 105 2.34 14.31 34.40
CA GLU A 105 3.13 13.33 33.67
C GLU A 105 3.82 13.93 32.43
N ARG A 106 3.10 14.75 31.67
CA ARG A 106 3.64 15.45 30.49
C ARG A 106 4.74 16.43 30.84
N ARG A 107 4.56 17.25 31.88
CA ARG A 107 5.59 18.20 32.34
C ARG A 107 6.82 17.50 32.91
N GLU A 108 6.65 16.44 33.67
CA GLU A 108 7.78 15.61 34.13
C GLU A 108 8.56 15.02 32.95
N ARG A 109 7.85 14.62 31.89
CA ARG A 109 8.45 14.06 30.67
C ARG A 109 9.21 15.11 29.84
N VAL A 110 8.75 16.36 29.81
CA VAL A 110 9.50 17.47 29.17
C VAL A 110 10.89 17.62 29.78
N GLU A 111 11.00 17.57 31.11
CA GLU A 111 12.31 17.68 31.79
C GLU A 111 13.24 16.53 31.43
N LEU A 112 12.73 15.30 31.28
CA LEU A 112 13.52 14.16 30.78
C LEU A 112 14.14 14.43 29.40
N PHE A 113 13.41 15.06 28.48
CA PHE A 113 13.93 15.39 27.17
C PHE A 113 14.90 16.58 27.19
N ARG A 114 14.67 17.56 28.07
CA ARG A 114 15.63 18.65 28.31
C ARG A 114 16.97 18.12 28.83
N ASP A 115 16.94 17.13 29.73
CA ASP A 115 18.15 16.46 30.22
C ASP A 115 18.92 15.77 29.09
N ILE A 116 18.22 15.18 28.11
CA ILE A 116 18.85 14.58 26.92
C ILE A 116 19.46 15.66 26.03
N LEU A 117 18.74 16.76 25.78
CA LEU A 117 19.23 17.88 24.97
C LEU A 117 20.49 18.55 25.56
N ASN A 118 20.58 18.60 26.89
CA ASN A 118 21.71 19.20 27.60
C ASN A 118 22.94 18.29 27.69
N ASP A 119 22.81 17.00 27.34
CA ASP A 119 23.89 16.03 27.32
C ASP A 119 24.19 15.63 25.87
N GLU A 120 25.20 16.28 25.30
CA GLU A 120 25.59 16.11 23.88
C GLU A 120 25.86 14.64 23.51
N GLN A 121 26.52 13.89 24.39
CA GLN A 121 26.82 12.48 24.14
C GLN A 121 25.53 11.65 24.08
N ARG A 122 24.60 11.87 25.02
CA ARG A 122 23.31 11.17 25.03
C ARG A 122 22.44 11.57 23.85
N LEU A 123 22.50 12.83 23.42
CA LEU A 123 21.79 13.30 22.24
C LEU A 123 22.31 12.60 20.98
N ILE A 124 23.63 12.56 20.75
CA ILE A 124 24.25 11.87 19.60
C ILE A 124 23.88 10.38 19.60
N GLU A 125 23.98 9.71 20.75
CA GLU A 125 23.57 8.31 20.88
C GLU A 125 22.08 8.09 20.57
N ALA A 126 21.22 9.06 20.92
CA ALA A 126 19.78 8.97 20.69
C ALA A 126 19.36 9.29 19.25
N MET A 127 20.11 10.15 18.55
CA MET A 127 19.90 10.47 17.13
C MET A 127 20.26 9.30 16.23
N GLY A 128 21.37 8.61 16.53
CA GLY A 128 21.82 7.47 15.74
C GLY A 128 22.46 7.86 14.41
N ASP A 129 22.40 6.96 13.43
CA ASP A 129 22.95 7.16 12.09
C ASP A 129 22.08 8.09 11.21
N GLU A 130 22.57 8.45 10.01
CA GLU A 130 21.88 9.37 9.09
C GLU A 130 20.47 8.90 8.71
N THR A 131 20.26 7.58 8.56
CA THR A 131 18.94 7.01 8.26
C THR A 131 17.98 7.21 9.43
N GLN A 132 18.46 6.97 10.65
CA GLN A 132 17.67 7.18 11.87
C GLN A 132 17.36 8.66 12.09
N GLN A 133 18.28 9.55 11.75
CA GLN A 133 18.07 11.00 11.80
C GLN A 133 16.99 11.42 10.79
N MET A 134 16.97 10.85 9.57
CA MET A 134 15.96 11.16 8.56
C MET A 134 14.57 10.71 8.99
N GLU A 135 14.49 9.49 9.53
CA GLU A 135 13.26 8.95 10.12
C GLU A 135 12.75 9.85 11.25
N LEU A 136 13.64 10.27 12.15
CA LEU A 136 13.31 11.15 13.26
C LEU A 136 12.80 12.52 12.80
N LEU A 137 13.51 13.19 11.91
CA LEU A 137 13.10 14.50 11.38
C LEU A 137 11.74 14.42 10.69
N THR A 138 11.50 13.35 9.91
CA THR A 138 10.23 13.13 9.22
C THR A 138 9.09 12.94 10.20
N LEU A 139 9.31 12.16 11.26
CA LEU A 139 8.30 11.91 12.30
C LEU A 139 8.04 13.13 13.19
N LEU A 140 9.06 13.92 13.53
CA LEU A 140 8.88 15.18 14.27
C LEU A 140 8.04 16.16 13.46
N LYS A 141 8.38 16.34 12.18
CA LYS A 141 7.63 17.21 11.28
C LYS A 141 6.19 16.73 11.10
N TYR A 142 5.98 15.44 10.84
CA TYR A 142 4.66 14.83 10.77
C TYR A 142 3.83 15.06 12.03
N GLY A 143 4.45 14.85 13.20
CA GLY A 143 3.87 15.04 14.51
C GLY A 143 3.37 16.47 14.73
N LEU A 144 4.18 17.46 14.35
CA LEU A 144 3.79 18.87 14.39
C LEU A 144 2.61 19.13 13.44
N THR A 145 2.70 18.72 12.17
CA THR A 145 1.65 19.00 11.17
C THR A 145 0.27 18.42 11.56
N HIS A 146 0.23 17.23 12.18
CA HIS A 146 -1.03 16.52 12.45
C HIS A 146 -1.53 16.63 13.89
N TYR A 147 -0.62 16.81 14.86
CA TYR A 147 -0.92 16.69 16.28
C TYR A 147 -0.50 17.91 17.11
N GLU A 148 -0.07 19.02 16.50
CA GLU A 148 0.30 20.27 17.20
C GLU A 148 -0.76 20.72 18.23
N LYS A 149 -2.05 20.64 17.87
CA LYS A 149 -3.16 21.05 18.75
C LYS A 149 -3.24 20.28 20.07
N PHE A 150 -2.56 19.12 20.17
CA PHE A 150 -2.52 18.31 21.38
C PHE A 150 -1.28 18.57 22.22
N LEU A 151 -0.28 19.29 21.71
CA LEU A 151 0.97 19.59 22.40
C LEU A 151 0.82 20.82 23.30
N ILE A 152 1.52 20.81 24.44
CA ILE A 152 1.68 22.02 25.28
C ILE A 152 2.88 22.84 24.79
N PRO A 153 2.96 24.15 25.08
CA PRO A 153 4.07 25.00 24.65
C PRO A 153 5.45 24.41 24.97
N GLU A 154 5.62 23.85 26.16
CA GLU A 154 6.90 23.29 26.58
C GLU A 154 7.30 22.02 25.82
N GLU A 155 6.32 21.25 25.32
CA GLU A 155 6.58 20.10 24.42
C GLU A 155 6.95 20.58 23.02
N LEU A 156 6.30 21.65 22.53
CA LEU A 156 6.62 22.26 21.24
C LEU A 156 8.04 22.82 21.22
N ASP A 157 8.45 23.49 22.30
CA ASP A 157 9.80 24.02 22.46
C ASP A 157 10.83 22.88 22.36
N VAL A 158 10.66 21.82 23.14
CA VAL A 158 11.58 20.67 23.13
C VAL A 158 11.59 19.95 21.78
N ILE A 159 10.44 19.78 21.13
CA ILE A 159 10.37 19.17 19.79
C ILE A 159 11.13 20.03 18.76
N SER A 160 10.99 21.35 18.84
CA SER A 160 11.68 22.29 17.96
C SER A 160 13.19 22.29 18.21
N ASP A 161 13.62 22.31 19.47
CA ASP A 161 15.03 22.24 19.84
C ASP A 161 15.67 20.93 19.36
N VAL A 162 15.00 19.79 19.52
CA VAL A 162 15.47 18.51 18.99
C VAL A 162 15.55 18.55 17.46
N TYR A 163 14.54 19.09 16.78
CA TYR A 163 14.54 19.21 15.33
C TYR A 163 15.75 20.03 14.84
N ASP A 164 15.98 21.22 15.41
CA ASP A 164 17.09 22.10 15.05
C ASP A 164 18.44 21.46 15.33
N ARG A 165 18.56 20.72 16.45
CA ARG A 165 19.78 19.97 16.74
C ARG A 165 20.03 18.87 15.74
N VAL A 166 19.05 18.04 15.42
CA VAL A 166 19.24 16.97 14.43
C VAL A 166 19.65 17.57 13.08
N VAL A 167 18.98 18.62 12.62
CA VAL A 167 19.37 19.34 11.39
C VAL A 167 20.81 19.87 11.45
N SER A 168 21.28 20.35 12.61
CA SER A 168 22.68 20.83 12.73
C SER A 168 23.73 19.72 12.66
N TYR A 169 23.33 18.47 12.94
CA TYR A 169 24.17 17.28 12.91
C TYR A 169 24.04 16.48 11.60
N SER A 170 23.00 16.76 10.81
CA SER A 170 22.71 16.08 9.55
C SER A 170 23.05 16.97 8.35
N ASP A 171 23.52 16.37 7.25
CA ASP A 171 23.73 17.08 5.98
C ASP A 171 22.41 17.32 5.19
N PHE A 172 21.26 16.99 5.78
CA PHE A 172 19.96 17.12 5.15
C PHE A 172 18.95 17.84 6.05
N MET A 173 18.04 18.57 5.42
CA MET A 173 16.91 19.26 6.05
C MET A 173 15.65 18.91 5.28
N LEU A 174 14.58 18.57 6.00
CA LEU A 174 13.27 18.41 5.37
C LEU A 174 12.69 19.78 4.98
N VAL A 175 12.52 19.98 3.68
CA VAL A 175 11.90 21.18 3.13
C VAL A 175 10.41 20.93 2.97
N GLY A 176 9.60 21.54 3.83
CA GLY A 176 8.14 21.45 3.79
C GLY A 176 7.56 20.34 4.68
N ASP A 177 6.25 20.12 4.54
CA ASP A 177 5.54 19.07 5.27
C ASP A 177 5.67 17.72 4.53
N PRO A 178 5.61 16.58 5.26
CA PRO A 178 5.49 15.27 4.63
C PRO A 178 4.32 15.24 3.64
N PRO A 179 4.39 14.42 2.58
CA PRO A 179 3.30 14.30 1.62
C PRO A 179 1.97 14.02 2.32
N SER A 180 0.86 14.53 1.79
CA SER A 180 -0.46 14.38 2.43
C SER A 180 -0.94 12.93 2.57
N TRP A 181 -0.29 12.00 1.87
CA TRP A 181 -0.54 10.56 1.96
C TRP A 181 0.39 9.85 2.96
N PHE A 182 1.38 10.55 3.52
CA PHE A 182 2.33 9.95 4.45
C PHE A 182 1.61 9.47 5.73
N LEU A 183 1.96 8.27 6.17
CA LEU A 183 1.53 7.69 7.43
C LEU A 183 2.75 7.43 8.31
N SER A 184 2.63 7.70 9.60
CA SER A 184 3.61 7.18 10.55
C SER A 184 3.49 5.65 10.63
N PRO A 185 4.58 4.89 10.84
CA PRO A 185 4.52 3.47 11.15
C PRO A 185 3.59 3.15 12.32
N SER A 186 3.43 4.10 13.25
CA SER A 186 2.58 3.95 14.43
C SER A 186 1.09 4.11 14.12
N ASP A 187 0.69 4.75 13.01
CA ASP A 187 -0.71 5.00 12.67
C ASP A 187 -1.45 3.72 12.26
N LEU A 188 -0.70 2.68 11.86
CA LEU A 188 -1.26 1.40 11.45
C LEU A 188 -1.28 0.40 12.62
N VAL A 189 -2.48 0.00 13.04
CA VAL A 189 -2.67 -0.99 14.12
C VAL A 189 -2.83 -2.38 13.50
N CYS A 190 -1.99 -3.33 13.91
CA CYS A 190 -2.09 -4.73 13.49
C CYS A 190 -2.67 -5.59 14.61
N ASP A 191 -3.71 -6.38 14.31
CA ASP A 191 -4.25 -7.36 15.23
C ASP A 191 -3.45 -8.68 15.23
N GLN A 192 -3.83 -9.62 16.10
CA GLN A 192 -3.15 -10.91 16.24
C GLN A 192 -3.32 -11.83 15.02
N GLY A 193 -4.24 -11.51 14.10
CA GLY A 193 -4.50 -12.25 12.88
C GLY A 193 -3.78 -11.70 11.66
N GLY A 194 -2.93 -10.68 11.81
CA GLY A 194 -2.28 -9.99 10.69
C GLY A 194 -3.23 -9.07 9.93
N ILE A 195 -4.36 -8.68 10.53
CA ILE A 195 -5.28 -7.71 9.95
C ILE A 195 -4.88 -6.32 10.42
N TYR A 196 -4.77 -5.41 9.46
CA TYR A 196 -4.40 -4.02 9.70
C TYR A 196 -5.63 -3.12 9.75
N TYR A 197 -5.53 -2.11 10.61
CA TYR A 197 -6.55 -1.08 10.79
C TYR A 197 -5.91 0.31 10.75
N LEU A 198 -6.55 1.22 10.04
CA LEU A 198 -6.28 2.65 10.05
C LEU A 198 -7.53 3.34 10.58
N ASP A 199 -7.44 4.06 11.70
CA ASP A 199 -8.59 4.69 12.38
C ASP A 199 -9.78 3.73 12.61
N ALA A 200 -9.50 2.51 13.08
CA ALA A 200 -10.46 1.41 13.30
C ALA A 200 -11.16 0.87 12.03
N VAL A 201 -10.79 1.36 10.84
CA VAL A 201 -11.23 0.81 9.57
C VAL A 201 -10.22 -0.23 9.12
N ARG A 202 -10.70 -1.43 8.76
CA ARG A 202 -9.83 -2.47 8.18
C ARG A 202 -9.17 -1.92 6.91
N VAL A 203 -7.90 -2.26 6.70
CA VAL A 203 -7.12 -1.89 5.52
C VAL A 203 -6.20 -3.04 5.08
N SER A 204 -5.64 -2.93 3.88
CA SER A 204 -4.59 -3.83 3.38
C SER A 204 -3.24 -3.11 3.40
N LYS A 205 -2.20 -3.78 3.89
CA LYS A 205 -0.79 -3.31 3.88
C LYS A 205 -0.03 -4.07 2.79
N CYS A 206 0.75 -3.36 1.97
CA CYS A 206 1.70 -3.93 1.03
C CYS A 206 3.10 -3.39 1.30
N GLU A 207 4.08 -4.27 1.38
CA GLU A 207 5.50 -3.87 1.48
C GLU A 207 6.05 -3.57 0.09
N THR A 208 6.90 -2.54 -0.01
CA THR A 208 7.44 -2.11 -1.30
C THR A 208 8.67 -2.90 -1.71
N GLY A 209 9.31 -3.63 -0.78
CA GLY A 209 10.45 -4.51 -1.07
C GLY A 209 10.14 -5.57 -2.13
N ASP A 210 8.89 -6.05 -2.21
CA ASP A 210 8.45 -6.99 -3.26
C ASP A 210 8.55 -6.43 -4.68
N ILE A 211 8.57 -5.10 -4.85
CA ILE A 211 8.75 -4.44 -6.15
C ILE A 211 10.23 -4.49 -6.59
N LEU A 212 11.16 -4.50 -5.63
CA LEU A 212 12.61 -4.40 -5.86
C LEU A 212 13.29 -5.75 -6.03
N ARG A 213 12.65 -6.85 -5.60
CA ARG A 213 13.14 -8.24 -5.74
C ARG A 213 13.52 -8.66 -7.16
N ASP A 214 13.09 -7.92 -8.18
CA ASP A 214 13.38 -8.21 -9.59
C ASP A 214 14.69 -7.57 -10.12
N ARG A 215 15.39 -6.75 -9.33
CA ARG A 215 16.76 -6.32 -9.66
C ARG A 215 17.74 -7.36 -9.12
N GLY A 216 18.00 -8.42 -9.88
CA GLY A 216 18.91 -9.52 -9.53
C GLY A 216 20.37 -9.09 -9.30
N GLY A 217 20.65 -8.45 -8.17
CA GLY A 217 21.96 -8.02 -7.74
C GLY A 217 22.06 -8.02 -6.21
N ASP A 218 23.16 -8.58 -5.72
CA ASP A 218 23.56 -8.63 -4.31
C ASP A 218 23.64 -7.21 -3.73
N HIS A 219 23.11 -7.03 -2.51
CA HIS A 219 23.02 -5.78 -1.74
C HIS A 219 22.20 -4.63 -2.38
N GLN A 220 20.88 -4.68 -2.21
CA GLN A 220 20.00 -3.53 -2.40
C GLN A 220 20.10 -2.63 -1.16
N SER A 221 20.38 -1.33 -1.38
CA SER A 221 20.52 -0.37 -0.29
C SER A 221 19.15 0.02 0.25
N TRP A 222 19.07 0.37 1.54
CA TRP A 222 17.86 0.91 2.16
C TRP A 222 17.28 2.11 1.39
N GLU A 223 18.17 2.97 0.87
CA GLU A 223 17.81 4.16 0.09
C GLU A 223 17.03 3.82 -1.17
N ASP A 224 17.32 2.66 -1.80
CA ASP A 224 16.57 2.18 -2.97
C ASP A 224 15.12 1.81 -2.59
N GLU A 225 14.89 1.28 -1.39
CA GLU A 225 13.55 0.90 -0.89
C GLU A 225 12.71 2.12 -0.53
N GLU A 226 13.32 3.08 0.15
CA GLU A 226 12.71 4.36 0.50
C GLU A 226 12.30 5.13 -0.77
N GLU A 227 13.23 5.31 -1.71
CA GLU A 227 12.98 6.02 -2.96
C GLU A 227 11.90 5.31 -3.80
N ALA A 228 11.93 3.97 -3.84
CA ALA A 228 10.89 3.19 -4.52
C ALA A 228 9.52 3.38 -3.86
N CYS A 229 9.44 3.35 -2.53
CA CYS A 229 8.19 3.59 -1.82
C CYS A 229 7.65 4.99 -2.11
N LEU A 230 8.48 6.03 -1.96
CA LEU A 230 8.10 7.42 -2.22
C LEU A 230 7.57 7.61 -3.65
N ARG A 231 8.26 7.05 -4.65
CA ARG A 231 7.83 7.10 -6.06
C ARG A 231 6.50 6.39 -6.28
N GLN A 232 6.35 5.17 -5.76
CA GLN A 232 5.14 4.37 -5.97
C GLN A 232 3.93 4.96 -5.26
N ALA A 233 4.11 5.42 -4.02
CA ALA A 233 3.08 6.11 -3.25
C ALA A 233 2.62 7.40 -3.94
N THR A 234 3.57 8.18 -4.48
CA THR A 234 3.24 9.41 -5.23
C THR A 234 2.40 9.12 -6.46
N VAL A 235 2.80 8.14 -7.29
CA VAL A 235 2.03 7.74 -8.48
C VAL A 235 0.64 7.23 -8.09
N TRP A 236 0.55 6.40 -7.06
CA TRP A 236 -0.70 5.76 -6.65
C TRP A 236 -1.66 6.75 -5.98
N ALA A 237 -1.18 7.74 -5.23
CA ALA A 237 -2.00 8.77 -4.61
C ALA A 237 -2.88 9.53 -5.63
N ASP A 238 -2.36 9.74 -6.85
CA ASP A 238 -3.05 10.43 -7.95
C ASP A 238 -4.07 9.55 -8.71
N LEU A 239 -4.14 8.26 -8.39
CA LEU A 239 -5.09 7.34 -9.03
C LEU A 239 -6.45 7.38 -8.33
N ASN A 240 -7.49 7.62 -9.12
CA ASN A 240 -8.86 7.61 -8.65
C ASN A 240 -9.77 6.95 -9.69
N HIS A 241 -10.02 5.66 -9.52
CA HIS A 241 -10.88 4.88 -10.41
C HIS A 241 -11.52 3.72 -9.63
N PRO A 242 -12.80 3.36 -9.87
CA PRO A 242 -13.47 2.29 -9.12
C PRO A 242 -12.80 0.91 -9.18
N HIS A 243 -11.97 0.69 -10.21
CA HIS A 243 -11.27 -0.56 -10.49
C HIS A 243 -9.74 -0.48 -10.30
N VAL A 244 -9.25 0.56 -9.63
CA VAL A 244 -7.89 0.63 -9.09
C VAL A 244 -8.02 0.82 -7.59
N ALA A 245 -7.36 -0.02 -6.80
CA ALA A 245 -7.48 0.01 -5.36
C ALA A 245 -7.13 1.41 -4.83
N LYS A 246 -7.98 1.98 -3.98
CA LYS A 246 -7.72 3.32 -3.44
C LYS A 246 -6.59 3.27 -2.40
N MET A 247 -5.49 3.99 -2.68
CA MET A 247 -4.45 4.22 -1.68
C MET A 247 -4.99 5.12 -0.57
N LEU A 248 -4.72 4.73 0.67
CA LEU A 248 -5.12 5.44 1.88
C LEU A 248 -3.93 6.13 2.55
N GLY A 249 -2.73 5.61 2.34
CA GLY A 249 -1.49 6.27 2.72
C GLY A 249 -0.27 5.37 2.55
N ALA A 250 0.91 5.85 2.90
CA ALA A 250 2.15 5.08 2.82
C ALA A 250 3.22 5.62 3.77
N CYS A 251 4.17 4.77 4.13
CA CYS A 251 5.36 5.13 4.90
C CYS A 251 6.60 4.74 4.09
N HIS A 252 7.43 5.71 3.74
CA HIS A 252 8.70 5.47 3.02
C HIS A 252 9.90 5.34 3.96
N ILE A 253 9.78 5.79 5.21
CA ILE A 253 10.84 5.79 6.21
C ILE A 253 10.80 4.54 7.10
N GLY A 254 11.95 4.22 7.72
CA GLY A 254 12.12 3.16 8.73
C GLY A 254 12.04 1.74 8.14
N LYS A 255 12.75 0.77 8.73
CA LYS A 255 13.11 -0.58 8.21
C LYS A 255 12.20 -1.35 7.25
N GLU A 256 10.90 -1.09 7.19
CA GLU A 256 9.95 -1.74 6.29
C GLU A 256 9.03 -0.70 5.65
N PRO A 257 9.40 -0.07 4.51
CA PRO A 257 8.52 0.83 3.80
C PRO A 257 7.27 0.11 3.29
N PHE A 258 6.13 0.77 3.40
CA PHE A 258 4.84 0.16 3.08
C PHE A 258 3.84 1.15 2.48
N VAL A 259 2.88 0.61 1.75
CA VAL A 259 1.70 1.32 1.25
C VAL A 259 0.45 0.67 1.84
N VAL A 260 -0.53 1.50 2.21
CA VAL A 260 -1.83 1.10 2.75
C VAL A 260 -2.90 1.46 1.74
N HIS A 261 -3.80 0.53 1.48
CA HIS A 261 -4.92 0.73 0.56
C HIS A 261 -6.23 0.14 1.11
N GLU A 262 -7.34 0.42 0.41
CA GLU A 262 -8.66 -0.11 0.74
C GLU A 262 -8.66 -1.64 0.89
N PRO A 263 -9.55 -2.22 1.72
CA PRO A 263 -9.66 -3.67 1.90
C PRO A 263 -9.88 -4.41 0.58
N ALA A 264 -8.80 -5.01 0.09
CA ALA A 264 -8.81 -5.86 -1.08
C ALA A 264 -7.75 -6.94 -0.91
N GLU A 265 -8.07 -8.14 -1.36
CA GLU A 265 -7.22 -9.32 -1.22
C GLU A 265 -6.95 -9.95 -2.59
N PRO A 266 -5.78 -10.57 -2.80
CA PRO A 266 -5.50 -11.33 -4.01
C PRO A 266 -6.57 -12.40 -4.26
N LEU A 267 -7.00 -12.57 -5.51
CA LEU A 267 -8.08 -13.50 -5.84
C LEU A 267 -7.74 -14.96 -5.47
N ILE A 268 -6.46 -15.33 -5.44
CA ILE A 268 -6.01 -16.68 -5.04
C ILE A 268 -6.45 -17.04 -3.61
N SER A 269 -6.61 -16.03 -2.75
CA SER A 269 -7.10 -16.18 -1.38
C SER A 269 -8.62 -16.36 -1.31
N ASN A 270 -9.34 -16.05 -2.40
CA ASN A 270 -10.80 -16.04 -2.47
C ASN A 270 -11.36 -17.00 -3.55
N ARG A 271 -11.36 -18.30 -3.23
CA ARG A 271 -11.70 -19.40 -4.16
C ARG A 271 -13.12 -19.34 -4.72
N ALA A 272 -14.09 -18.84 -3.96
CA ALA A 272 -15.49 -18.75 -4.40
C ALA A 272 -15.66 -17.79 -5.58
N ASN A 273 -14.80 -16.77 -5.67
CA ASN A 273 -14.92 -15.69 -6.65
C ASN A 273 -14.06 -15.90 -7.90
N ALA A 274 -13.06 -16.80 -7.84
CA ALA A 274 -12.18 -17.06 -8.97
C ALA A 274 -12.89 -17.70 -10.19
N GLN A 275 -14.13 -18.14 -10.03
CA GLN A 275 -14.97 -18.67 -11.11
C GLN A 275 -15.90 -17.60 -11.72
N SER A 276 -16.04 -16.44 -11.09
CA SER A 276 -16.93 -15.36 -11.52
C SER A 276 -16.27 -14.48 -12.61
N TRP A 277 -17.08 -13.85 -13.46
CA TRP A 277 -16.59 -13.02 -14.57
C TRP A 277 -16.50 -11.54 -14.19
N GLU A 278 -17.25 -11.11 -13.17
CA GLU A 278 -17.39 -9.73 -12.75
C GLU A 278 -16.04 -9.09 -12.35
N PRO A 279 -15.14 -9.78 -11.61
CA PRO A 279 -13.80 -9.27 -11.33
C PRO A 279 -12.95 -9.03 -12.58
N LEU A 280 -13.10 -9.86 -13.62
CA LEU A 280 -12.33 -9.74 -14.87
C LEU A 280 -12.64 -8.43 -15.59
N LEU A 281 -13.94 -8.09 -15.67
CA LEU A 281 -14.36 -6.82 -16.25
C LEU A 281 -13.78 -5.65 -15.44
N GLY A 282 -13.81 -5.75 -14.11
CA GLY A 282 -13.21 -4.74 -13.24
C GLY A 282 -11.73 -4.52 -13.54
N TRP A 283 -10.91 -5.58 -13.54
CA TRP A 283 -9.49 -5.46 -13.83
C TRP A 283 -9.19 -4.92 -15.22
N ALA A 284 -9.97 -5.31 -16.24
CA ALA A 284 -9.81 -4.78 -17.59
C ALA A 284 -10.08 -3.27 -17.66
N LEU A 285 -11.13 -2.79 -16.99
CA LEU A 285 -11.44 -1.37 -16.88
C LEU A 285 -10.36 -0.62 -16.09
N GLY A 286 -9.81 -1.21 -15.03
CA GLY A 286 -8.68 -0.67 -14.28
C GLY A 286 -7.44 -0.52 -15.16
N LEU A 287 -7.10 -1.55 -15.95
CA LEU A 287 -5.93 -1.55 -16.82
C LEU A 287 -6.08 -0.52 -17.95
N GLN A 288 -7.27 -0.39 -18.53
CA GLN A 288 -7.58 0.68 -19.48
C GLN A 288 -7.31 2.06 -18.88
N TYR A 289 -7.83 2.31 -17.68
CA TYR A 289 -7.64 3.58 -16.97
C TYR A 289 -6.15 3.90 -16.73
N LEU A 290 -5.34 2.90 -16.39
CA LEU A 290 -3.89 3.06 -16.23
C LEU A 290 -3.21 3.41 -17.55
N HIS A 291 -3.54 2.70 -18.63
CA HIS A 291 -2.99 2.96 -19.96
C HIS A 291 -3.36 4.35 -20.50
N GLU A 292 -4.57 4.84 -20.21
CA GLU A 292 -5.00 6.21 -20.55
C GLU A 292 -4.18 7.29 -19.84
N ARG A 293 -3.55 6.95 -18.71
CA ARG A 293 -2.63 7.80 -17.94
C ARG A 293 -1.15 7.52 -18.23
N GLU A 294 -0.87 6.75 -19.28
CA GLU A 294 0.50 6.37 -19.66
C GLU A 294 1.23 5.57 -18.58
N LEU A 295 0.48 4.82 -17.76
CA LEU A 295 1.01 3.93 -16.73
C LEU A 295 0.75 2.47 -17.10
N GLY A 296 1.66 1.59 -16.72
CA GLY A 296 1.55 0.14 -16.89
C GLY A 296 2.44 -0.62 -15.92
N TYR A 297 2.37 -1.94 -15.93
CA TYR A 297 3.10 -2.77 -14.97
C TYR A 297 4.37 -3.32 -15.61
N LYS A 298 5.54 -2.96 -15.08
CA LYS A 298 6.79 -3.55 -15.56
C LYS A 298 6.76 -5.08 -15.40
N ASN A 299 6.22 -5.56 -14.27
CA ASN A 299 5.94 -6.96 -14.02
C ASN A 299 4.48 -7.09 -13.59
N PHE A 300 3.71 -7.90 -14.31
CA PHE A 300 2.31 -8.15 -13.99
C PHE A 300 2.19 -9.57 -13.42
N ASP A 301 2.13 -9.66 -12.09
CA ASP A 301 1.91 -10.90 -11.34
C ASP A 301 0.45 -11.00 -10.84
N ASP A 302 0.06 -12.20 -10.38
CA ASP A 302 -1.28 -12.46 -9.86
C ASP A 302 -1.61 -11.61 -8.62
N ASN A 303 -0.60 -11.08 -7.91
CA ASN A 303 -0.78 -10.21 -6.75
C ASN A 303 -1.31 -8.82 -7.13
N ARG A 304 -1.28 -8.43 -8.41
CA ARG A 304 -1.95 -7.19 -8.88
C ARG A 304 -3.45 -7.35 -9.03
N LEU A 305 -3.97 -8.59 -9.11
CA LEU A 305 -5.38 -8.89 -9.30
C LEU A 305 -6.08 -9.06 -7.96
N LEU A 306 -6.69 -7.98 -7.48
CA LEU A 306 -7.36 -7.96 -6.18
C LEU A 306 -8.88 -8.01 -6.33
N ALA A 307 -9.55 -8.57 -5.32
CA ALA A 307 -10.98 -8.50 -5.13
C ALA A 307 -11.29 -7.73 -3.84
N ARG A 308 -12.23 -6.78 -3.91
CA ARG A 308 -12.62 -5.97 -2.74
C ARG A 308 -13.29 -6.84 -1.67
N HIS A 309 -12.96 -6.59 -0.40
CA HIS A 309 -13.54 -7.32 0.72
C HIS A 309 -15.07 -7.08 0.78
N HIS A 310 -15.86 -8.13 0.99
CA HIS A 310 -17.35 -8.13 1.03
C HIS A 310 -18.13 -7.76 -0.26
N VAL A 311 -17.48 -7.23 -1.31
CA VAL A 311 -18.13 -6.96 -2.60
C VAL A 311 -17.48 -7.85 -3.66
N THR A 312 -18.03 -9.06 -3.78
CA THR A 312 -17.45 -10.17 -4.56
C THR A 312 -17.45 -9.96 -6.08
N ALA A 313 -18.17 -8.95 -6.59
CA ALA A 313 -18.30 -8.65 -8.00
C ALA A 313 -17.39 -7.50 -8.51
N SER A 314 -16.48 -6.96 -7.70
CA SER A 314 -15.66 -5.81 -8.08
C SER A 314 -14.17 -6.13 -8.03
N GLY A 315 -13.62 -6.52 -9.17
CA GLY A 315 -12.17 -6.62 -9.37
C GLY A 315 -11.53 -5.23 -9.36
N VAL A 316 -10.42 -5.11 -8.65
CA VAL A 316 -9.60 -3.89 -8.57
C VAL A 316 -8.14 -4.24 -8.79
N LEU A 317 -7.40 -3.36 -9.45
CA LEU A 317 -5.96 -3.52 -9.64
C LEU A 317 -5.18 -2.83 -8.51
N SER A 318 -4.09 -3.46 -8.05
CA SER A 318 -3.13 -2.82 -7.15
C SER A 318 -2.42 -1.66 -7.88
N GLY A 319 -2.32 -0.48 -7.29
CA GLY A 319 -1.54 0.63 -7.87
C GLY A 319 -0.02 0.48 -7.69
N LEU A 320 0.43 -0.63 -7.11
CA LEU A 320 1.83 -0.91 -6.85
C LEU A 320 2.54 -1.48 -8.09
N GLY A 321 3.78 -1.05 -8.35
CA GLY A 321 4.62 -1.55 -9.46
C GLY A 321 4.36 -0.88 -10.81
N LEU A 322 3.73 0.31 -10.78
CA LEU A 322 3.43 1.08 -11.98
C LEU A 322 4.67 1.83 -12.47
N VAL A 323 4.85 1.84 -13.79
CA VAL A 323 5.90 2.56 -14.50
C VAL A 323 5.32 3.32 -15.70
N PRO A 324 5.97 4.38 -16.17
CA PRO A 324 5.58 5.06 -17.40
C PRO A 324 5.67 4.13 -18.62
N VAL A 325 4.68 4.21 -19.50
CA VAL A 325 4.59 3.44 -20.74
C VAL A 325 4.62 4.38 -21.92
N LYS A 326 5.41 4.04 -22.94
CA LYS A 326 5.45 4.83 -24.18
C LYS A 326 4.21 4.56 -25.03
N ARG A 327 3.39 5.58 -25.27
CA ARG A 327 2.42 5.55 -26.36
C ARG A 327 3.17 5.77 -27.69
N ARG A 328 3.09 4.84 -28.64
CA ARG A 328 3.45 5.17 -30.03
C ARG A 328 2.42 6.20 -30.52
N VAL A 329 2.85 7.44 -30.66
CA VAL A 329 2.02 8.57 -31.13
C VAL A 329 1.19 8.11 -32.31
N SER A 330 -0.12 8.01 -32.10
CA SER A 330 -1.12 7.88 -33.15
C SER A 330 -2.13 8.97 -32.86
N ALA A 331 -1.94 10.11 -33.53
CA ALA A 331 -2.78 11.32 -33.55
C ALA A 331 -3.29 11.85 -32.19
N SER A 332 -2.84 13.06 -31.86
CA SER A 332 -3.36 13.89 -30.78
C SER A 332 -4.90 13.99 -30.82
N LEU A 333 -5.57 13.37 -29.86
CA LEU A 333 -6.87 13.86 -29.43
C LEU A 333 -6.58 14.98 -28.42
N GLN A 334 -6.54 16.21 -28.90
CA GLN A 334 -6.65 17.37 -28.02
C GLN A 334 -7.99 17.25 -27.29
N ARG A 335 -7.94 16.92 -26.00
CA ARG A 335 -9.03 17.19 -25.08
C ARG A 335 -8.42 17.79 -23.82
N GLY A 336 -8.85 19.02 -23.55
CA GLY A 336 -8.15 19.98 -22.73
C GLY A 336 -8.14 19.71 -21.22
N VAL A 337 -7.18 20.40 -20.60
CA VAL A 337 -7.04 20.78 -19.20
C VAL A 337 -7.14 19.62 -18.19
N SER A 338 -5.97 19.12 -17.82
CA SER A 338 -5.71 18.72 -16.43
C SER A 338 -4.23 18.94 -16.17
N ASN A 339 -3.91 19.62 -15.07
CA ASN A 339 -2.54 19.87 -14.60
C ASN A 339 -1.78 18.53 -14.59
N MET A 340 -0.88 18.33 -15.56
CA MET A 340 -0.12 17.10 -15.69
C MET A 340 1.18 17.21 -14.92
N PHE A 341 1.35 16.31 -13.96
CA PHE A 341 2.63 15.96 -13.34
C PHE A 341 3.66 15.64 -14.42
N ASN A 342 4.76 16.38 -14.44
CA ASN A 342 5.93 16.05 -15.23
C ASN A 342 6.92 15.36 -14.29
N MET A 343 7.18 14.07 -14.51
CA MET A 343 8.11 13.28 -13.68
C MET A 343 9.53 13.88 -13.68
N ARG A 344 9.87 14.74 -14.65
CA ARG A 344 11.12 15.52 -14.67
C ARG A 344 11.20 16.54 -13.52
N ASP A 345 10.09 17.07 -13.05
CA ASP A 345 10.07 18.14 -12.05
C ASP A 345 10.29 17.56 -10.63
N LEU A 346 9.81 16.34 -10.35
CA LEU A 346 10.07 15.65 -9.08
C LEU A 346 11.53 15.17 -8.96
N ALA A 347 12.14 14.79 -10.08
CA ALA A 347 13.56 14.43 -10.14
C ALA A 347 14.49 15.66 -10.01
N ALA A 348 13.97 16.87 -10.25
CA ALA A 348 14.70 18.13 -10.13
C ALA A 348 14.62 18.75 -8.71
N THR A 349 13.69 18.30 -7.87
CA THR A 349 13.50 18.79 -6.49
C THR A 349 14.27 18.00 -5.42
N LEU A 350 15.01 16.96 -5.80
CA LEU A 350 15.85 16.18 -4.89
C LEU A 350 17.30 16.71 -4.94
N PRO A 351 18.02 16.78 -3.81
CA PRO A 351 19.42 17.22 -3.80
C PRO A 351 20.26 16.31 -4.70
N GLN A 352 20.78 16.87 -5.80
CA GLN A 352 21.79 16.18 -6.59
C GLN A 352 23.14 16.44 -5.95
N ASN A 353 23.69 15.42 -5.29
CA ASN A 353 25.10 15.43 -4.90
C ASN A 353 25.94 15.55 -6.18
N HIS A 354 26.60 16.70 -6.29
CA HIS A 354 27.60 16.97 -7.31
C HIS A 354 28.84 16.12 -7.01
N ASP A 355 29.15 15.18 -7.90
CA ASP A 355 30.43 15.03 -8.58
C ASP A 355 30.52 13.62 -9.20
N ASP A 356 30.17 13.51 -10.48
CA ASP A 356 31.09 12.98 -11.49
C ASP A 356 30.44 12.93 -12.87
N ALA A 357 31.19 13.45 -13.83
CA ALA A 357 30.81 13.60 -15.22
C ALA A 357 30.81 12.26 -15.96
N HIS A 358 29.71 11.50 -15.84
CA HIS A 358 29.36 10.46 -16.80
C HIS A 358 27.91 10.58 -17.24
N VAL A 359 27.74 10.97 -18.51
CA VAL A 359 26.46 11.06 -19.22
C VAL A 359 25.82 9.67 -19.28
N HIS A 360 25.07 9.28 -18.25
CA HIS A 360 24.15 8.15 -18.32
C HIS A 360 22.87 8.61 -19.02
N GLY A 361 22.63 8.01 -20.20
CA GLY A 361 21.50 8.34 -21.07
C GLY A 361 20.17 8.29 -20.32
N LEU A 362 19.34 9.31 -20.55
CA LEU A 362 17.94 9.36 -20.12
C LEU A 362 17.30 7.98 -20.33
N HIS A 363 16.84 7.36 -19.24
CA HIS A 363 16.12 6.09 -19.28
C HIS A 363 14.85 6.27 -20.16
N VAL A 364 14.93 5.80 -21.41
CA VAL A 364 13.81 5.77 -22.35
C VAL A 364 12.78 4.77 -21.80
N PRO A 365 11.45 5.03 -21.83
CA PRO A 365 10.46 4.09 -21.33
C PRO A 365 10.57 2.77 -22.10
N THR A 366 10.99 1.71 -21.41
CA THR A 366 11.26 0.37 -21.98
C THR A 366 10.02 -0.51 -22.06
N TRP A 367 8.91 -0.13 -21.41
CA TRP A 367 7.70 -0.95 -21.32
C TRP A 367 6.59 -0.51 -22.29
N SER A 368 5.76 -1.46 -22.76
CA SER A 368 4.75 -1.24 -23.81
C SER A 368 3.40 -1.86 -23.47
N VAL A 369 2.31 -1.16 -23.80
CA VAL A 369 0.91 -1.60 -23.60
C VAL A 369 0.64 -3.06 -24.05
N PRO A 370 1.14 -3.54 -25.20
CA PRO A 370 0.92 -4.94 -25.60
C PRO A 370 1.53 -5.97 -24.65
N ASN A 371 2.66 -5.66 -23.99
CA ASN A 371 3.25 -6.55 -22.99
C ASN A 371 2.37 -6.63 -21.74
N ASP A 372 1.83 -5.49 -21.28
CA ASP A 372 0.87 -5.46 -20.16
C ASP A 372 -0.36 -6.33 -20.44
N ILE A 373 -0.96 -6.18 -21.63
CA ILE A 373 -2.17 -6.93 -22.00
C ILE A 373 -1.88 -8.44 -22.05
N PHE A 374 -0.70 -8.82 -22.57
CA PHE A 374 -0.28 -10.23 -22.58
C PHE A 374 -0.11 -10.78 -21.16
N ALA A 375 0.60 -10.05 -20.31
CA ALA A 375 0.87 -10.47 -18.93
C ALA A 375 -0.42 -10.51 -18.09
N PHE A 376 -1.33 -9.56 -18.32
CA PHE A 376 -2.68 -9.56 -17.74
C PHE A 376 -3.49 -10.81 -18.14
N GLY A 377 -3.48 -11.17 -19.43
CA GLY A 377 -4.13 -12.40 -19.91
C GLY A 377 -3.53 -13.67 -19.28
N LEU A 378 -2.21 -13.68 -19.09
CA LEU A 378 -1.51 -14.80 -18.45
C LEU A 378 -1.83 -14.90 -16.96
N ALA A 379 -1.87 -13.78 -16.23
CA ALA A 379 -2.23 -13.75 -14.81
C ALA A 379 -3.66 -14.27 -14.58
N ILE A 380 -4.61 -13.85 -15.42
CA ILE A 380 -5.98 -14.38 -15.39
C ILE A 380 -6.01 -15.89 -15.65
N TYR A 381 -5.31 -16.35 -16.69
CA TYR A 381 -5.23 -17.78 -17.00
C TYR A 381 -4.68 -18.58 -15.82
N ASN A 382 -3.58 -18.10 -15.22
CA ASN A 382 -2.95 -18.75 -14.07
C ASN A 382 -3.90 -18.78 -12.87
N THR A 383 -4.43 -17.63 -12.45
CA THR A 383 -5.32 -17.55 -11.29
C THR A 383 -6.51 -18.50 -11.42
N ARG A 384 -7.09 -18.64 -12.63
CA ARG A 384 -8.20 -19.58 -12.89
C ARG A 384 -7.76 -21.04 -12.94
N ARG A 385 -6.61 -21.32 -13.54
CA ARG A 385 -6.03 -22.67 -13.59
C ARG A 385 -5.66 -23.17 -12.20
N TRP A 386 -5.06 -22.33 -11.36
CA TRP A 386 -4.74 -22.64 -9.96
C TRP A 386 -5.98 -23.05 -9.17
N VAL A 387 -7.10 -22.35 -9.34
CA VAL A 387 -8.38 -22.71 -8.72
C VAL A 387 -8.92 -24.04 -9.26
N SER A 388 -8.73 -24.33 -10.55
CA SER A 388 -9.16 -25.60 -11.17
C SER A 388 -8.26 -26.80 -10.80
N MET A 389 -6.95 -26.62 -10.62
CA MET A 389 -6.00 -27.69 -10.30
C MET A 389 -6.13 -28.17 -8.85
N TYR A 390 -6.62 -27.35 -7.93
CA TYR A 390 -6.93 -27.84 -6.57
C TYR A 390 -8.15 -28.79 -6.51
N ILE A 391 -8.91 -28.93 -7.60
CA ILE A 391 -9.96 -29.95 -7.75
C ILE A 391 -9.41 -31.24 -8.40
N SER A 392 -8.21 -31.20 -8.99
CA SER A 392 -7.55 -32.38 -9.60
C SER A 392 -6.02 -32.21 -9.66
N MET A 393 -5.29 -33.00 -8.86
CA MET A 393 -3.81 -32.96 -8.75
C MET A 393 -3.07 -33.18 -10.09
N LEU A 394 -2.02 -32.37 -10.36
CA LEU A 394 -0.71 -32.64 -11.03
C LEU A 394 0.10 -31.31 -11.21
N PRO A 395 1.43 -31.30 -11.53
CA PRO A 395 2.40 -30.45 -10.84
C PRO A 395 2.80 -29.14 -11.57
N ASP A 396 3.43 -28.28 -10.78
CA ASP A 396 3.99 -26.95 -11.05
C ASP A 396 4.90 -26.86 -12.29
N MET A 397 4.76 -25.75 -13.02
CA MET A 397 5.71 -25.33 -14.06
C MET A 397 6.13 -23.88 -13.78
N ASN A 398 7.32 -23.72 -13.19
CA ASN A 398 8.03 -22.44 -13.13
C ASN A 398 8.44 -22.04 -14.56
N TYR A 399 8.07 -20.83 -14.98
CA TYR A 399 8.68 -20.19 -16.14
C TYR A 399 9.17 -18.80 -15.73
N GLU A 400 10.49 -18.65 -15.67
CA GLU A 400 11.17 -17.36 -15.62
C GLU A 400 10.77 -16.55 -16.86
N ALA A 401 10.42 -15.28 -16.64
CA ALA A 401 10.05 -14.32 -17.66
C ALA A 401 11.30 -13.83 -18.44
N GLU A 402 12.15 -14.73 -18.90
CA GLU A 402 13.25 -14.38 -19.78
C GLU A 402 12.69 -14.19 -21.20
N GLY A 403 13.07 -13.08 -21.86
CA GLY A 403 12.52 -12.70 -23.15
C GLY A 403 12.65 -13.79 -24.23
N PHE A 404 11.53 -14.43 -24.59
CA PHE A 404 11.52 -15.48 -25.62
C PHE A 404 10.57 -15.19 -26.79
N ARG A 405 11.04 -15.56 -27.98
CA ARG A 405 10.32 -15.90 -29.24
C ARG A 405 8.77 -15.79 -29.14
N LYS A 406 8.25 -14.56 -29.21
CA LYS A 406 6.87 -14.20 -28.83
C LYS A 406 5.74 -14.95 -29.56
N ILE A 407 5.88 -15.27 -30.85
CA ILE A 407 4.71 -15.68 -31.67
C ILE A 407 4.30 -17.14 -31.44
N ALA A 408 5.26 -18.08 -31.37
CA ALA A 408 4.95 -19.51 -31.27
C ALA A 408 4.37 -19.91 -29.89
N THR A 409 4.75 -19.20 -28.82
CA THR A 409 4.23 -19.43 -27.46
C THR A 409 2.79 -18.93 -27.34
N MET A 410 2.47 -17.79 -27.98
CA MET A 410 1.12 -17.22 -27.99
C MET A 410 0.10 -18.13 -28.68
N ASP A 411 0.47 -18.75 -29.81
CA ASP A 411 -0.43 -19.68 -30.52
C ASP A 411 -0.69 -20.97 -29.75
N LYS A 412 0.32 -21.46 -29.00
CA LYS A 412 0.15 -22.61 -28.10
C LYS A 412 -0.75 -22.26 -26.90
N LEU A 413 -0.56 -21.10 -26.28
CA LEU A 413 -1.39 -20.64 -25.15
C LEU A 413 -2.83 -20.36 -25.60
N ALA A 414 -3.04 -19.74 -26.76
CA ALA A 414 -4.35 -19.53 -27.35
C ALA A 414 -5.09 -20.85 -27.63
N THR A 415 -4.36 -21.87 -28.12
CA THR A 415 -4.93 -23.21 -28.34
C THR A 415 -5.35 -23.86 -27.02
N ARG A 416 -4.52 -23.75 -25.98
CA ARG A 416 -4.81 -24.30 -24.64
C ARG A 416 -5.95 -23.58 -23.92
N ALA A 417 -6.04 -22.25 -24.02
CA ALA A 417 -7.15 -21.46 -23.50
C ALA A 417 -8.49 -21.91 -24.10
N LYS A 418 -8.48 -22.21 -25.42
CA LYS A 418 -9.63 -22.76 -26.14
C LYS A 418 -10.04 -24.16 -25.64
N GLU A 419 -9.09 -25.01 -25.24
CA GLU A 419 -9.35 -26.33 -24.65
C GLU A 419 -9.97 -26.24 -23.24
N VAL A 420 -9.61 -25.21 -22.47
CA VAL A 420 -10.11 -24.96 -21.09
C VAL A 420 -11.43 -24.16 -21.10
N GLY A 421 -11.93 -23.76 -22.27
CA GLY A 421 -13.18 -23.00 -22.41
C GLY A 421 -13.08 -21.54 -21.92
N CYS A 422 -11.87 -21.01 -21.75
CA CYS A 422 -11.67 -19.62 -21.35
C CYS A 422 -11.61 -18.74 -22.62
N THR A 423 -12.62 -17.90 -22.81
CA THR A 423 -12.72 -16.98 -23.96
C THR A 423 -11.98 -15.67 -23.74
N PHE A 424 -11.74 -15.27 -22.48
CA PHE A 424 -11.23 -13.95 -22.11
C PHE A 424 -9.71 -13.79 -22.21
N ASP A 425 -8.96 -14.74 -21.66
CA ASP A 425 -7.51 -14.89 -21.81
C ASP A 425 -7.11 -15.04 -23.29
N LEU A 426 -7.89 -15.82 -24.05
CA LEU A 426 -7.73 -15.95 -25.50
C LEU A 426 -7.82 -14.60 -26.22
N VAL A 427 -8.79 -13.76 -25.87
CA VAL A 427 -8.93 -12.41 -26.43
C VAL A 427 -7.73 -11.53 -26.05
N CYS A 428 -7.26 -11.60 -24.80
CA CYS A 428 -6.06 -10.86 -24.37
C CYS A 428 -4.82 -11.28 -25.18
N PHE A 429 -4.59 -12.58 -25.37
CA PHE A 429 -3.49 -13.10 -26.17
C PHE A 429 -3.58 -12.69 -27.65
N GLN A 430 -4.76 -12.79 -28.26
CA GLN A 430 -4.97 -12.37 -29.65
C GLN A 430 -4.75 -10.86 -29.84
N ARG A 431 -5.16 -10.02 -28.89
CA ARG A 431 -5.03 -8.56 -29.01
C ARG A 431 -3.62 -8.05 -28.73
N ALA A 432 -2.93 -8.65 -27.77
CA ALA A 432 -1.50 -8.41 -27.58
C ALA A 432 -0.71 -8.71 -28.87
N ARG A 433 -1.09 -9.77 -29.61
CA ARG A 433 -0.47 -10.12 -30.90
C ARG A 433 -0.70 -9.06 -31.97
N LEU A 434 -1.90 -8.46 -32.00
CA LEU A 434 -2.29 -7.47 -33.01
C LEU A 434 -1.79 -6.04 -32.72
N ASN A 435 -1.11 -5.81 -31.58
CA ASN A 435 -0.75 -4.47 -31.09
C ASN A 435 -1.97 -3.52 -31.07
N ASP A 436 -3.15 -4.06 -30.75
CA ASP A 436 -4.40 -3.31 -30.82
C ASP A 436 -4.67 -2.56 -29.50
N TYR A 437 -4.44 -1.25 -29.53
CA TYR A 437 -4.67 -0.35 -28.39
C TYR A 437 -6.17 -0.15 -28.06
N ARG A 438 -7.10 -0.67 -28.86
CA ARG A 438 -8.56 -0.57 -28.65
C ARG A 438 -9.17 -1.85 -28.08
N TRP A 439 -8.35 -2.76 -27.56
CA TRP A 439 -8.78 -4.05 -26.99
C TRP A 439 -9.94 -3.93 -25.98
N TYR A 440 -10.01 -2.84 -25.21
CA TYR A 440 -11.05 -2.57 -24.22
C TYR A 440 -12.46 -2.40 -24.81
N LEU A 441 -12.59 -1.82 -26.03
CA LEU A 441 -13.89 -1.68 -26.70
C LEU A 441 -14.45 -3.05 -27.06
N TYR A 442 -13.59 -3.93 -27.56
CA TYR A 442 -13.96 -5.31 -27.86
C TYR A 442 -14.33 -6.09 -26.61
N LEU A 443 -13.60 -5.90 -25.49
CA LEU A 443 -13.99 -6.53 -24.23
C LEU A 443 -15.36 -6.07 -23.76
N LYS A 444 -15.67 -4.78 -23.82
CA LYS A 444 -16.98 -4.25 -23.45
C LYS A 444 -18.10 -4.82 -24.31
N GLU A 445 -17.89 -4.95 -25.63
CA GLU A 445 -18.83 -5.59 -26.56
C GLU A 445 -18.98 -7.10 -26.30
N THR A 446 -17.86 -7.78 -26.03
CA THR A 446 -17.81 -9.21 -25.72
C THR A 446 -18.54 -9.51 -24.42
N PHE A 447 -18.29 -8.75 -23.35
CA PHE A 447 -19.01 -8.85 -22.08
C PHE A 447 -20.48 -8.47 -22.22
N GLY A 448 -20.80 -7.40 -22.96
CA GLY A 448 -22.18 -7.01 -23.24
C GLY A 448 -22.96 -8.14 -23.90
N SER A 449 -22.31 -8.86 -24.82
CA SER A 449 -22.87 -10.05 -25.48
C SER A 449 -23.01 -11.24 -24.52
N PHE A 450 -22.03 -11.49 -23.65
CA PHE A 450 -22.09 -12.61 -22.68
C PHE A 450 -23.11 -12.39 -21.55
N ILE A 451 -23.26 -11.16 -21.05
CA ILE A 451 -24.25 -10.77 -20.03
C ILE A 451 -25.68 -10.93 -20.58
N HIS A 452 -25.89 -10.58 -21.85
CA HIS A 452 -27.22 -10.64 -22.48
C HIS A 452 -27.71 -12.07 -22.73
N VAL A 453 -26.81 -13.05 -22.84
CA VAL A 453 -27.14 -14.44 -23.20
C VAL A 453 -27.18 -15.36 -21.96
N GLY A 454 -26.85 -14.88 -20.76
CA GLY A 454 -26.84 -15.70 -19.54
C GLY A 454 -25.90 -16.93 -19.61
N GLN A 455 -24.94 -16.91 -20.55
CA GLN A 455 -24.19 -18.08 -21.00
C GLN A 455 -22.87 -18.31 -20.27
N LEU A 456 -22.55 -17.50 -19.25
CA LEU A 456 -21.39 -17.76 -18.37
C LEU A 456 -21.71 -18.85 -17.32
N ILE A 457 -22.50 -19.86 -17.70
CA ILE A 457 -22.63 -21.11 -16.95
C ILE A 457 -21.48 -22.02 -17.41
N PHE A 458 -20.54 -22.24 -16.51
CA PHE A 458 -19.42 -23.17 -16.67
C PHE A 458 -19.92 -24.62 -16.69
N GLU A 459 -20.40 -25.09 -17.83
CA GLU A 459 -20.33 -26.51 -18.18
C GLU A 459 -19.22 -26.72 -19.22
N PRO A 460 -18.40 -27.78 -19.10
CA PRO A 460 -17.42 -28.14 -20.12
C PRO A 460 -18.16 -28.74 -21.32
N LYS A 461 -18.85 -27.91 -22.11
CA LYS A 461 -19.39 -28.31 -23.41
C LYS A 461 -18.42 -27.90 -24.49
N ILE A 462 -17.52 -28.83 -24.82
CA ILE A 462 -16.56 -28.82 -25.94
C ILE A 462 -17.25 -28.71 -27.33
N GLY A 463 -18.57 -28.48 -27.42
CA GLY A 463 -19.35 -28.67 -28.64
C GLY A 463 -19.72 -27.45 -29.49
N GLU A 464 -19.87 -26.25 -28.95
CA GLU A 464 -20.69 -25.22 -29.66
C GLU A 464 -19.95 -23.99 -30.21
N ILE A 465 -18.66 -23.78 -29.93
CA ILE A 465 -17.88 -22.65 -30.51
C ILE A 465 -17.19 -23.05 -31.83
N ALA A 466 -17.81 -23.93 -32.63
CA ALA A 466 -17.35 -24.27 -33.98
C ALA A 466 -17.96 -23.36 -35.07
N GLY A 467 -18.88 -22.46 -34.73
CA GLY A 467 -19.68 -21.70 -35.71
C GLY A 467 -19.15 -20.31 -36.10
N VAL A 468 -18.21 -19.71 -35.37
CA VAL A 468 -17.74 -18.35 -35.69
C VAL A 468 -16.61 -18.41 -36.71
N ARG A 469 -16.96 -18.43 -38.01
CA ARG A 469 -16.02 -18.16 -39.10
C ARG A 469 -15.53 -16.70 -39.00
N LEU A 470 -14.36 -16.49 -38.42
CA LEU A 470 -13.61 -15.25 -38.59
C LEU A 470 -12.97 -15.27 -39.99
N SER A 471 -13.54 -14.50 -40.90
CA SER A 471 -13.01 -14.26 -42.23
C SER A 471 -11.64 -13.56 -42.13
N ILE A 472 -10.57 -14.28 -42.46
CA ILE A 472 -9.23 -13.72 -42.67
C ILE A 472 -9.19 -13.18 -44.11
N PRO A 473 -8.92 -11.89 -44.36
CA PRO A 473 -8.66 -11.42 -45.72
C PRO A 473 -7.29 -11.95 -46.15
N ALA A 474 -7.27 -12.81 -47.17
CA ALA A 474 -6.04 -13.27 -47.81
C ALA A 474 -5.43 -12.13 -48.64
N SER A 475 -4.12 -11.93 -48.49
CA SER A 475 -3.32 -11.00 -49.28
C SER A 475 -3.24 -11.45 -50.75
N GLU A 476 -3.72 -10.63 -51.68
CA GLU A 476 -3.41 -10.74 -53.09
C GLU A 476 -1.92 -10.44 -53.32
N ALA A 477 -1.12 -11.47 -53.59
CA ALA A 477 0.15 -11.34 -54.28
C ALA A 477 0.01 -12.02 -55.65
N ARG A 478 -0.16 -11.18 -56.69
CA ARG A 478 -0.08 -11.59 -58.09
C ARG A 478 1.37 -11.86 -58.45
N LEU A 479 1.66 -13.03 -59.00
CA LEU A 479 2.76 -13.24 -59.96
C LEU A 479 2.26 -14.19 -61.06
N PRO A 480 2.42 -13.85 -62.36
CA PRO A 480 1.87 -14.61 -63.45
C PRO A 480 2.81 -15.74 -63.90
N THR A 481 2.20 -16.91 -64.13
CA THR A 481 2.35 -17.79 -65.29
C THR A 481 3.73 -17.93 -65.95
N MET A 482 4.28 -19.15 -65.95
CA MET A 482 4.69 -19.78 -67.20
C MET A 482 4.70 -21.31 -67.13
N ARG A 483 3.96 -21.91 -68.07
CA ARG A 483 3.88 -23.34 -68.41
C ARG A 483 5.19 -23.85 -69.02
N LEU A 484 5.43 -25.16 -68.88
CA LEU A 484 5.69 -26.18 -69.92
C LEU A 484 5.95 -27.51 -69.18
N GLN A 485 5.08 -28.53 -69.25
CA GLN A 485 5.10 -29.64 -70.25
C GLN A 485 6.53 -30.09 -70.54
N LEU A 486 6.98 -31.29 -70.16
CA LEU A 486 6.41 -32.63 -70.30
C LEU A 486 6.69 -33.51 -69.07
#